data_AF-A0A0C3K777-F1
#
_entry.id   AF-A0A0C3K777-F1
#
_cell.length_a   1.000
_cell.length_b   1.000
_cell.length_c   1.000
_cell.angle_alpha   90.00
_cell.angle_beta   90.00
_cell.angle_gamma   90.00
#
_symmetry.space_group_name_H-M   'P 1'
#
loop_
_entity.id
_entity.type
_entity.pdbx_description
1 polymer ?
#
loop_
_entity_poly.entity_id
_entity_poly.type
_entity_poly.pdbx_seq_one_letter_code
_entity_poly.pdbx_strand_id
1 'polypeptide(L)'
;AVISGSTTLHYLLPENTTEWTPTDLDIYVPERCYPHLRILLKHQCYEILRTHKTTPIYSQSAIASVVTWAKGNRHIDVIVSNTEVAVSPIFQFHSTAVMNFISADHIFCAYPALTLRGLSIVNP
;
A
#
# COMPACT_ATOMS: atom_id res chain seq x y z
N ALA A 1 -1.77 -2.08 10.54
CA ALA A 1 -1.49 -2.15 9.09
C ALA A 1 -2.69 -1.60 8.35
N VAL A 2 -2.53 -1.16 7.12
CA VAL A 2 -3.61 -0.71 6.25
C VAL A 2 -3.41 -1.28 4.85
N ILE A 3 -4.50 -1.39 4.08
CA ILE A 3 -4.46 -1.70 2.65
C ILE A 3 -4.48 -0.38 1.88
N SER A 4 -3.74 -0.27 0.79
CA SER A 4 -3.73 0.93 -0.07
C SER A 4 -3.64 0.54 -1.55
N GLY A 5 -3.06 1.41 -2.39
CA GLY A 5 -2.78 1.15 -3.79
C GLY A 5 -4.02 0.93 -4.64
N SER A 6 -3.85 0.13 -5.69
CA SER A 6 -4.88 -0.15 -6.71
C SER A 6 -6.14 -0.78 -6.11
N THR A 7 -5.97 -1.69 -5.13
CA THR A 7 -7.08 -2.34 -4.41
C THR A 7 -7.98 -1.32 -3.71
N THR A 8 -7.39 -0.35 -3.01
CA THR A 8 -8.20 0.67 -2.31
C THR A 8 -8.84 1.64 -3.28
N LEU A 9 -8.11 2.05 -4.32
CA LEU A 9 -8.68 2.94 -5.35
C LEU A 9 -9.87 2.28 -6.06
N HIS A 10 -9.74 1.01 -6.44
CA HIS A 10 -10.83 0.25 -7.06
C HIS A 10 -12.07 0.19 -6.16
N TYR A 11 -11.89 0.00 -4.85
CA TYR A 11 -13.00 -0.01 -3.89
C TYR A 11 -13.72 1.34 -3.79
N LEU A 12 -12.98 2.46 -3.93
CA LEU A 12 -13.54 3.81 -3.82
C LEU A 12 -14.23 4.31 -5.09
N LEU A 13 -13.85 3.79 -6.26
CA LEU A 13 -14.40 4.22 -7.53
C LEU A 13 -15.78 3.57 -7.79
N PRO A 14 -16.70 4.27 -8.46
CA PRO A 14 -17.98 3.68 -8.88
C PRO A 14 -17.76 2.46 -9.81
N GLU A 15 -18.50 1.37 -9.60
CA GLU A 15 -18.40 0.13 -10.40
C GLU A 15 -18.47 0.36 -11.91
N ASN A 16 -19.26 1.34 -12.35
CA ASN A 16 -19.44 1.68 -13.77
C ASN A 16 -18.24 2.41 -14.40
N THR A 17 -17.18 2.68 -13.62
CA THR A 17 -16.00 3.45 -14.06
C THR A 17 -14.70 2.65 -14.00
N THR A 18 -14.74 1.39 -13.54
CA THR A 18 -13.56 0.54 -13.34
C THR A 18 -13.65 -0.73 -14.20
N GLU A 19 -13.17 -0.67 -15.44
CA GLU A 19 -13.02 -1.85 -16.31
C GLU A 19 -11.78 -2.71 -15.99
N TRP A 20 -10.95 -2.26 -15.05
CA TRP A 20 -9.71 -2.90 -14.65
C TRP A 20 -9.86 -3.54 -13.26
N THR A 21 -9.11 -4.60 -13.00
CA THR A 21 -9.06 -5.26 -11.69
C THR A 21 -7.66 -5.14 -11.08
N PRO A 22 -7.51 -4.86 -9.78
CA PRO A 22 -6.23 -4.93 -9.07
C PRO A 22 -5.53 -6.26 -9.29
N THR A 23 -4.22 -6.24 -9.55
CA THR A 23 -3.41 -7.45 -9.79
C THR A 23 -2.61 -7.90 -8.57
N ASP A 24 -2.48 -7.03 -7.58
CA ASP A 24 -1.71 -7.20 -6.36
C ASP A 24 -2.43 -6.55 -5.16
N LEU A 25 -1.92 -6.83 -3.97
CA LEU A 25 -2.39 -6.26 -2.72
C LEU A 25 -1.24 -5.52 -2.02
N ASP A 26 -1.40 -4.20 -1.86
CA ASP A 26 -0.46 -3.38 -1.11
C ASP A 26 -0.85 -3.30 0.38
N ILE A 27 0.04 -3.75 1.27
CA ILE A 27 -0.13 -3.66 2.72
C ILE A 27 0.96 -2.75 3.31
N TYR A 28 0.53 -1.70 4.00
CA TYR A 28 1.42 -0.79 4.72
C TYR A 28 1.44 -1.13 6.21
N VAL A 29 2.64 -1.21 6.79
CA VAL A 29 2.82 -1.64 8.19
C VAL A 29 4.00 -0.91 8.85
N PRO A 30 3.91 -0.50 10.13
CA PRO A 30 5.08 0.01 10.84
C PRO A 30 6.12 -1.10 11.03
N GLU A 31 7.40 -0.75 11.04
CA GLU A 31 8.51 -1.72 11.16
C GLU A 31 8.35 -2.66 12.36
N ARG A 32 7.97 -2.13 13.53
CA ARG A 32 7.71 -2.92 14.75
C ARG A 32 6.64 -4.01 14.58
N CYS A 33 5.70 -3.84 13.65
CA CYS A 33 4.60 -4.76 13.40
C CYS A 33 4.89 -5.76 12.27
N TYR A 34 5.88 -5.50 11.42
CA TYR A 34 6.22 -6.36 10.28
C TYR A 34 6.54 -7.82 10.67
N PRO A 35 7.24 -8.13 11.78
CA PRO A 35 7.48 -9.52 12.19
C PRO A 35 6.21 -10.35 12.35
N HIS A 36 5.12 -9.77 12.87
CA HIS A 36 3.85 -10.45 13.06
C HIS A 36 3.18 -10.76 11.71
N LEU A 37 3.16 -9.79 10.80
CA LEU A 37 2.64 -9.97 9.44
C LEU A 37 3.46 -11.01 8.67
N ARG A 38 4.79 -11.00 8.83
CA ARG A 38 5.70 -11.99 8.22
C ARG A 38 5.36 -13.42 8.66
N ILE A 39 5.09 -13.63 9.96
CA ILE A 39 4.68 -14.95 10.48
C ILE A 39 3.34 -15.38 9.87
N LEU A 40 2.37 -14.48 9.83
CA LEU A 40 1.06 -14.73 9.22
C LEU A 40 1.19 -15.13 7.74
N LEU A 41 1.94 -14.37 6.95
CA LEU A 41 2.13 -14.64 5.52
C LEU A 41 2.81 -16.00 5.27
N LYS A 42 3.84 -16.32 6.06
CA LYS A 42 4.46 -17.65 6.01
C LYS A 42 3.48 -18.78 6.34
N HIS A 43 2.67 -18.59 7.39
CA HIS A 43 1.64 -19.57 7.75
C HIS A 43 0.59 -19.76 6.62
N GLN A 44 0.35 -18.72 5.84
CA GLN A 44 -0.52 -18.79 4.65
C GLN A 44 0.19 -19.31 3.39
N CYS A 45 1.42 -19.83 3.52
CA CYS A 45 2.25 -20.35 2.43
C CYS A 45 2.59 -19.30 1.36
N TYR A 46 2.76 -18.04 1.75
CA TYR A 46 3.41 -17.05 0.91
C TYR A 46 4.92 -17.11 1.10
N GLU A 47 5.66 -16.90 0.02
CA GLU A 47 7.12 -16.86 0.00
C GLU A 47 7.61 -15.47 -0.40
N ILE A 48 8.79 -15.08 0.11
CA ILE A 48 9.40 -13.80 -0.25
C ILE A 48 10.00 -13.94 -1.65
N LEU A 49 9.49 -13.15 -2.60
CA LEU A 49 9.99 -13.10 -3.97
C LEU A 49 11.13 -12.10 -4.13
N ARG A 50 10.99 -10.92 -3.52
CA ARG A 50 11.96 -9.83 -3.60
C ARG A 50 11.90 -8.94 -2.35
N THR A 51 13.01 -8.29 -2.05
CA THR A 51 13.12 -7.33 -0.96
C THR A 51 13.94 -6.14 -1.43
N HIS A 52 13.36 -4.95 -1.35
CA HIS A 52 14.03 -3.70 -1.62
C HIS A 52 14.14 -2.91 -0.32
N LYS A 53 15.36 -2.62 0.15
CA LYS A 53 15.58 -1.76 1.31
C LYS A 53 15.93 -0.36 0.84
N THR A 54 15.33 0.64 1.46
CA THR A 54 15.69 2.03 1.18
C THR A 54 17.07 2.31 1.76
N THR A 55 17.97 2.91 0.98
CA THR A 55 19.29 3.31 1.48
C THR A 55 19.18 4.62 2.26
N PRO A 56 19.74 4.72 3.48
CA PRO A 56 19.56 5.89 4.34
C PRO A 56 20.36 7.11 3.90
N ILE A 57 21.07 7.05 2.76
CA ILE A 57 22.15 8.00 2.48
C ILE A 57 21.61 9.43 2.32
N TYR A 58 20.39 9.64 1.79
CA TYR A 58 19.71 10.94 1.76
C TYR A 58 18.16 10.89 1.68
N SER A 59 17.50 9.73 1.82
CA SER A 59 16.05 9.64 1.56
C SER A 59 15.22 10.05 2.78
N GLN A 60 14.46 11.15 2.68
CA GLN A 60 13.36 11.48 3.60
C GLN A 60 12.14 10.53 3.44
N SER A 61 12.36 9.33 2.90
CA SER A 61 11.32 8.36 2.66
C SER A 61 10.84 7.79 3.99
N ALA A 62 9.52 7.75 4.17
CA ALA A 62 8.87 7.06 5.25
C ALA A 62 8.89 5.52 5.07
N ILE A 63 9.48 5.02 3.97
CA ILE A 63 9.60 3.61 3.63
C ILE A 63 10.96 3.08 4.08
N ALA A 64 10.95 2.11 4.99
CA ALA A 64 12.13 1.35 5.38
C ALA A 64 12.50 0.30 4.32
N SER A 65 11.49 -0.45 3.86
CA SER A 65 11.65 -1.49 2.85
C SER A 65 10.33 -1.84 2.18
N VAL A 66 10.42 -2.44 1.00
CA VAL A 66 9.31 -3.06 0.28
C VAL A 66 9.64 -4.54 0.12
N VAL A 67 8.73 -5.41 0.57
CA VAL A 67 8.89 -6.87 0.49
C VAL A 67 7.72 -7.46 -0.28
N THR A 68 7.99 -8.01 -1.46
CA THR A 68 6.97 -8.71 -2.26
C THR A 68 6.89 -10.16 -1.83
N TRP A 69 5.69 -10.58 -1.49
CA TRP A 69 5.33 -11.95 -1.17
C TRP A 69 4.52 -12.55 -2.32
N ALA A 70 4.70 -13.84 -2.58
CA ALA A 70 4.00 -14.53 -3.66
C ALA A 70 3.43 -15.89 -3.21
N LYS A 71 2.28 -16.26 -3.78
CA LYS A 71 1.68 -17.61 -3.67
C LYS A 71 0.97 -17.97 -4.98
N GLY A 72 1.69 -18.69 -5.86
CA GLY A 72 1.27 -18.86 -7.25
C GLY A 72 1.23 -17.50 -7.96
N ASN A 73 0.11 -17.18 -8.61
CA ASN A 73 -0.08 -15.90 -9.33
C ASN A 73 -0.58 -14.75 -8.42
N ARG A 74 -0.61 -14.94 -7.10
CA ARG A 74 -1.02 -13.90 -6.15
C ARG A 74 0.18 -13.20 -5.56
N HIS A 75 0.17 -11.87 -5.59
CA HIS A 75 1.24 -11.03 -5.06
C HIS A 75 0.74 -10.11 -3.95
N ILE A 76 1.55 -9.95 -2.91
CA ILE A 76 1.32 -8.98 -1.84
C ILE A 76 2.60 -8.17 -1.68
N ASP A 77 2.52 -6.87 -1.90
CA ASP A 77 3.60 -5.94 -1.59
C ASP A 77 3.43 -5.40 -0.18
N VAL A 78 4.39 -5.71 0.68
CA VAL A 78 4.42 -5.20 2.05
C VAL A 78 5.37 -4.02 2.11
N ILE A 79 4.79 -2.82 2.25
CA ILE A 79 5.53 -1.58 2.43
C ILE A 79 5.73 -1.37 3.93
N VAL A 80 6.97 -1.52 4.37
CA VAL A 80 7.36 -1.34 5.76
C VAL A 80 7.72 0.12 5.98
N SER A 81 6.99 0.80 6.86
CA SER A 81 7.29 2.18 7.24
C SER A 81 8.39 2.23 8.30
N ASN A 82 9.34 3.16 8.15
CA ASN A 82 10.35 3.50 9.17
C ASN A 82 9.83 4.51 10.21
N THR A 83 8.56 4.92 10.12
CA THR A 83 7.91 5.78 11.12
C THR A 83 7.03 4.94 12.05
N GLU A 84 6.55 5.55 13.13
CA GLU A 84 5.62 4.88 14.05
C GLU A 84 4.25 4.58 13.42
N VAL A 85 3.94 5.18 12.26
CA VAL A 85 2.63 5.15 11.62
C VAL A 85 2.70 4.48 10.24
N ALA A 86 1.75 3.58 9.97
CA ALA A 86 1.72 2.82 8.71
C ALA A 86 1.50 3.70 7.48
N VAL A 87 0.76 4.80 7.63
CA VAL A 87 0.24 5.60 6.50
C VAL A 87 1.21 6.67 6.01
N SER A 88 2.30 6.95 6.74
CA SER A 88 3.26 8.01 6.37
C SER A 88 3.77 7.88 4.92
N PRO A 89 4.14 6.67 4.43
CA PRO A 89 4.52 6.48 3.03
C PRO A 89 3.44 6.81 2.00
N ILE A 90 2.16 6.62 2.35
CA ILE A 90 1.03 6.78 1.42
C ILE A 90 0.94 8.25 0.97
N PHE A 91 1.14 9.18 1.89
CA PHE A 91 1.09 10.63 1.60
C PHE A 91 2.37 11.16 0.93
N GLN A 92 3.40 10.33 0.79
CA GLN A 92 4.62 10.67 0.04
C GLN A 92 4.60 10.14 -1.40
N PHE A 93 3.52 9.47 -1.82
CA PHE A 93 3.41 8.92 -3.17
C PHE A 93 3.27 10.04 -4.21
N HIS A 94 3.68 9.77 -5.46
CA HIS A 94 3.70 10.76 -6.54
C HIS A 94 2.32 11.10 -7.13
N SER A 95 1.24 10.46 -6.69
CA SER A 95 -0.11 10.72 -7.22
C SER A 95 -1.17 10.64 -6.13
N THR A 96 -2.08 11.62 -6.12
CA THR A 96 -3.23 11.65 -5.19
C THR A 96 -4.19 10.49 -5.42
N ALA A 97 -4.13 9.81 -6.57
CA ALA A 97 -5.00 8.67 -6.88
C ALA A 97 -4.87 7.52 -5.87
N VAL A 98 -3.66 7.32 -5.31
CA VAL A 98 -3.36 6.22 -4.39
C VAL A 98 -3.12 6.69 -2.96
N MET A 99 -3.43 7.95 -2.65
CA MET A 99 -3.40 8.49 -1.27
C MET A 99 -4.64 8.10 -0.46
N ASN A 100 -5.07 6.87 -0.62
CA ASN A 100 -6.27 6.31 -0.01
C ASN A 100 -5.90 5.00 0.69
N PHE A 101 -6.55 4.68 1.81
CA PHE A 101 -6.29 3.44 2.51
C PHE A 101 -7.52 2.90 3.24
N ILE A 102 -7.51 1.60 3.51
CA ILE A 102 -8.52 0.89 4.29
C ILE A 102 -7.85 0.36 5.55
N SER A 103 -8.36 0.76 6.72
CA SER A 103 -7.99 0.18 8.02
C SER A 103 -8.94 -0.98 8.38
N ALA A 104 -8.84 -1.52 9.59
CA ALA A 104 -9.74 -2.57 10.06
C ALA A 104 -11.20 -2.10 10.21
N ASP A 105 -11.39 -0.79 10.39
CA ASP A 105 -12.64 -0.18 10.85
C ASP A 105 -13.09 1.02 10.01
N HIS A 106 -12.22 1.57 9.16
CA HIS A 106 -12.51 2.76 8.38
C HIS A 106 -11.92 2.69 6.98
N ILE A 107 -12.53 3.46 6.08
CA ILE A 107 -12.00 3.76 4.76
C ILE A 107 -11.62 5.23 4.75
N PHE A 108 -10.40 5.52 4.31
CA PHE A 108 -9.88 6.86 4.23
C PHE A 108 -9.60 7.24 2.77
N CYS A 109 -10.15 8.38 2.36
CA CYS A 109 -9.89 8.99 1.07
C CYS A 109 -9.38 10.42 1.29
N ALA A 110 -8.12 10.69 0.93
CA ALA A 110 -7.52 12.00 1.18
C ALA A 110 -8.11 13.09 0.28
N TYR A 111 -8.49 12.73 -0.96
CA TYR A 111 -8.94 13.67 -1.99
C TYR A 111 -10.26 13.23 -2.62
N PRO A 112 -11.36 13.14 -1.86
CA PRO A 112 -12.63 12.57 -2.35
C PRO A 112 -13.18 13.31 -3.57
N ALA A 113 -13.04 14.65 -3.63
CA ALA A 113 -13.48 15.44 -4.77
C ALA A 113 -12.75 15.08 -6.08
N LEU A 114 -11.49 14.65 -6.00
CA LEU A 114 -10.71 14.21 -7.16
C LEU A 114 -11.00 12.73 -7.45
N THR A 115 -10.84 11.87 -6.43
CA THR A 115 -10.98 10.42 -6.55
C THR A 115 -12.36 10.03 -7.09
N LEU A 116 -13.45 10.57 -6.54
CA LEU A 116 -14.81 10.22 -6.97
C LEU A 116 -15.19 10.76 -8.35
N ARG A 117 -14.36 11.63 -8.93
CA ARG A 117 -14.49 12.13 -10.30
C ARG A 117 -13.54 11.44 -11.28
N GLY A 118 -12.77 10.44 -10.83
CA GLY A 118 -11.75 9.79 -11.65
C GLY A 118 -10.58 10.72 -12.01
N LEU A 119 -10.29 11.72 -11.18
CA LEU A 119 -9.22 12.69 -11.39
C LEU A 119 -8.09 12.48 -10.38
N SER A 120 -6.87 12.87 -10.76
CA SER A 120 -5.70 12.84 -9.87
C SER A 120 -4.73 13.97 -10.17
N ILE A 121 -3.95 14.38 -9.18
CA ILE A 121 -2.85 15.34 -9.32
C ILE A 121 -1.54 14.62 -9.02
N VAL A 122 -0.48 14.96 -9.75
CA VAL A 122 0.88 14.51 -9.47
C VAL A 122 1.39 15.27 -8.25
N ASN A 123 1.80 14.55 -7.22
CA ASN A 123 2.43 15.09 -6.03
C ASN A 123 3.94 15.25 -6.31
N PRO A 124 4.46 16.50 -6.31
CA PRO A 124 5.85 16.79 -6.63
C PRO A 124 6.85 16.30 -5.57
#